data_AF-A0A2D7LI21-F1
#
_entry.id   AF-A0A2D7LI21-F1
#
_cell.length_a   1.000
_cell.length_b   1.000
_cell.length_c   1.000
_cell.angle_alpha   90.00
_cell.angle_beta   90.00
_cell.angle_gamma   90.00
#
_symmetry.space_group_name_H-M   'P 1'
#
loop_
_entity.id
_entity.type
_entity.pdbx_description
1 polymer ?
#
loop_
_entity_poly.entity_id
_entity_poly.type
_entity_poly.pdbx_seq_one_letter_code
_entity_poly.pdbx_strand_id
1 'polypeptide(L)'
;MGTTLYHWTSRDAMKLILASKKLELEGTEYMAGLREGYSIADQRALDDQYNYCGRFVWFTESPSYNFSGKVKNEMALILDTDAIEVQKWHYVKKENKNNSDFMKIANENDRLAIRMEDDPYQWWVSKQPIKLEGLNYQVAMSNWLREMLENEPEGATNSKGN
;
A
#
# COMPACT_ATOMS: atom_id res chain seq x y z
N MET A 1 -8.23 -21.91 6.54
CA MET A 1 -7.36 -20.93 7.19
C MET A 1 -7.10 -19.87 6.16
N GLY A 2 -7.54 -18.65 6.42
CA GLY A 2 -7.28 -17.50 5.57
C GLY A 2 -5.79 -17.24 5.41
N THR A 3 -5.46 -16.51 4.35
CA THR A 3 -4.11 -16.04 4.09
C THR A 3 -3.89 -14.72 4.84
N THR A 4 -2.74 -14.58 5.50
CA THR A 4 -2.35 -13.32 6.12
C THR A 4 -1.90 -12.32 5.06
N LEU A 5 -2.47 -11.12 5.11
CA LEU A 5 -2.25 -10.03 4.17
C LEU A 5 -1.66 -8.80 4.87
N TYR A 6 -0.79 -8.10 4.14
CA TYR A 6 -0.11 -6.89 4.57
C TYR A 6 -0.56 -5.72 3.70
N HIS A 7 -1.10 -4.68 4.31
CA HIS A 7 -1.28 -3.37 3.69
C HIS A 7 -0.14 -2.46 4.11
N TRP A 8 0.83 -2.27 3.22
CA TRP A 8 1.99 -1.41 3.44
C TRP A 8 1.69 0.05 3.10
N THR A 9 2.08 0.95 4.00
CA THR A 9 1.84 2.39 3.87
C THR A 9 2.85 3.20 4.69
N SER A 10 2.82 4.53 4.56
CA SER A 10 3.67 5.43 5.36
C SER A 10 3.21 5.51 6.81
N ARG A 11 4.09 5.94 7.72
CA ARG A 11 3.71 6.12 9.13
C ARG A 11 2.56 7.12 9.32
N ASP A 12 2.53 8.19 8.54
CA ASP A 12 1.48 9.21 8.67
C ASP A 12 0.13 8.73 8.11
N ALA A 13 0.14 8.02 6.99
CA ALA A 13 -1.07 7.36 6.49
C ALA A 13 -1.60 6.32 7.50
N MET A 14 -0.71 5.55 8.15
CA MET A 14 -1.12 4.60 9.19
C MET A 14 -1.84 5.29 10.36
N LYS A 15 -1.34 6.43 10.85
CA LYS A 15 -2.03 7.20 11.92
C LYS A 15 -3.45 7.59 11.51
N LEU A 16 -3.62 8.04 10.28
CA LEU A 16 -4.92 8.44 9.75
C LEU A 16 -5.88 7.24 9.62
N ILE A 17 -5.39 6.11 9.11
CA ILE A 17 -6.16 4.85 9.00
C ILE A 17 -6.65 4.39 10.38
N LEU A 18 -5.79 4.43 11.40
CA LEU A 18 -6.15 4.03 12.76
C LEU A 18 -7.15 5.00 13.40
N ALA A 19 -6.99 6.31 13.16
CA ALA A 19 -7.92 7.33 13.67
C ALA A 19 -9.30 7.24 13.02
N SER A 20 -9.36 7.03 11.70
CA SER A 20 -10.62 6.89 10.94
C SER A 20 -11.23 5.49 11.07
N LYS A 21 -10.46 4.51 11.57
CA LYS A 21 -10.80 3.08 11.58
C LYS A 21 -11.20 2.56 10.21
N LYS A 22 -10.56 3.05 9.14
CA LYS A 22 -10.94 2.73 7.78
C LYS A 22 -9.74 2.76 6.83
N LEU A 23 -9.62 1.74 5.99
CA LEU A 23 -8.80 1.76 4.79
C LEU A 23 -9.64 2.26 3.63
N GLU A 24 -9.28 3.41 3.09
CA GLU A 24 -9.92 3.97 1.91
C GLU A 24 -9.28 3.45 0.62
N LEU A 25 -10.02 3.54 -0.49
CA LEU A 25 -9.47 3.29 -1.82
C LEU A 25 -8.32 4.27 -2.11
N GLU A 26 -7.32 3.80 -2.86
CA GLU A 26 -6.21 4.64 -3.31
C GLU A 26 -6.68 5.92 -4.02
N GLY A 27 -5.94 7.02 -3.84
CA GLY A 27 -6.25 8.30 -4.47
C GLY A 27 -7.46 9.05 -3.93
N THR A 28 -8.08 8.60 -2.83
CA THR A 28 -9.08 9.37 -2.07
C THR A 28 -8.40 10.41 -1.17
N GLU A 29 -9.13 11.44 -0.70
CA GLU A 29 -8.58 12.63 0.01
C GLU A 29 -7.62 12.28 1.18
N TYR A 30 -7.84 11.16 1.86
CA TYR A 30 -6.97 10.65 2.94
C TYR A 30 -5.54 10.31 2.49
N MET A 31 -5.34 9.99 1.20
CA MET A 31 -4.06 9.63 0.59
C MET A 31 -3.52 10.75 -0.31
N ALA A 32 -4.21 11.89 -0.41
CA ALA A 32 -3.78 13.02 -1.27
C ALA A 32 -2.45 13.64 -0.81
N GLY A 33 -2.17 13.61 0.50
CA GLY A 33 -0.87 14.03 1.06
C GLY A 33 0.31 13.18 0.60
N LEU A 34 0.08 11.94 0.11
CA LEU A 34 1.13 11.09 -0.45
C LEU A 34 1.54 11.49 -1.87
N ARG A 35 0.81 12.42 -2.52
CA ARG A 35 1.22 12.97 -3.82
C ARG A 35 2.35 14.00 -3.67
N GLU A 36 2.62 14.51 -2.46
CA GLU A 36 3.79 15.35 -2.19
C GLU A 36 5.06 14.52 -2.39
N GLY A 37 5.74 14.73 -3.53
CA GLY A 37 6.94 13.98 -3.94
C GLY A 37 6.82 13.28 -5.29
N TYR A 38 5.61 13.17 -5.84
CA TYR A 38 5.40 12.59 -7.18
C TYR A 38 5.64 13.62 -8.26
N SER A 39 6.40 13.25 -9.30
CA SER A 39 6.51 14.06 -10.52
C SER A 39 5.15 14.15 -11.23
N ILE A 40 4.96 15.16 -12.08
CA ILE A 40 3.74 15.29 -12.90
C ILE A 40 3.49 14.02 -13.74
N ALA A 41 4.55 13.38 -14.23
CA ALA A 41 4.44 12.14 -14.99
C ALA A 41 3.92 10.99 -14.12
N ASP A 42 4.42 10.85 -12.89
CA ASP A 42 3.96 9.82 -11.97
C ASP A 42 2.50 10.06 -11.54
N GLN A 43 2.11 11.32 -11.33
CA GLN A 43 0.71 11.67 -11.01
C GLN A 43 -0.23 11.31 -12.16
N ARG A 44 0.17 11.58 -13.42
CA ARG A 44 -0.62 11.18 -14.60
C ARG A 44 -0.72 9.67 -14.73
N ALA A 45 0.37 8.93 -14.47
CA ALA A 45 0.35 7.47 -14.50
C ALA A 45 -0.62 6.89 -13.44
N LEU A 46 -0.67 7.48 -12.24
CA LEU A 46 -1.65 7.12 -11.22
C LEU A 46 -3.08 7.45 -11.65
N ASP A 47 -3.31 8.64 -12.20
CA ASP A 47 -4.64 9.03 -12.68
C ASP A 47 -5.12 8.12 -13.82
N ASP A 48 -4.24 7.75 -14.75
CA ASP A 48 -4.53 6.76 -15.80
C ASP A 48 -4.86 5.39 -15.21
N GLN A 49 -4.10 4.92 -14.21
CA GLN A 49 -4.45 3.70 -13.48
C GLN A 49 -5.87 3.79 -12.89
N TYR A 50 -6.20 4.89 -12.21
CA TYR A 50 -7.51 5.05 -11.59
C TYR A 50 -8.64 5.09 -12.62
N ASN A 51 -8.38 5.67 -13.80
CA ASN A 51 -9.35 5.76 -14.88
C ASN A 51 -9.62 4.41 -15.55
N TYR A 52 -8.58 3.61 -15.81
CA TYR A 52 -8.70 2.38 -16.59
C TYR A 52 -8.83 1.11 -15.74
N CYS A 53 -8.14 1.06 -14.59
CA CYS A 53 -8.16 -0.09 -13.70
C CYS A 53 -9.14 0.08 -12.53
N GLY A 54 -9.52 1.32 -12.21
CA GLY A 54 -10.28 1.65 -11.01
C GLY A 54 -9.35 1.91 -9.82
N ARG A 55 -9.95 2.04 -8.63
CA ARG A 55 -9.24 2.26 -7.38
C ARG A 55 -9.43 1.06 -6.47
N PHE A 56 -8.37 0.68 -5.77
CA PHE A 56 -8.38 -0.47 -4.88
C PHE A 56 -7.80 -0.12 -3.50
N VAL A 57 -8.10 -0.97 -2.51
CA VAL A 57 -7.21 -1.15 -1.37
C VAL A 57 -6.25 -2.28 -1.72
N TRP A 58 -4.96 -1.99 -1.77
CA TRP A 58 -3.92 -2.95 -2.13
C TRP A 58 -3.37 -3.69 -0.91
N PHE A 59 -3.11 -4.97 -1.10
CA PHE A 59 -2.53 -5.88 -0.13
C PHE A 59 -1.50 -6.79 -0.80
N THR A 60 -0.60 -7.35 -0.02
CA THR A 60 0.33 -8.40 -0.46
C THR A 60 0.44 -9.49 0.60
N GLU A 61 0.81 -10.70 0.19
CA GLU A 61 1.21 -11.79 1.11
C GLU A 61 2.62 -11.57 1.67
N SER A 62 3.41 -10.69 1.05
CA SER A 62 4.78 -10.45 1.45
C SER A 62 4.86 -9.65 2.78
N PRO A 63 5.58 -10.17 3.79
CA PRO A 63 5.88 -9.45 5.02
C PRO A 63 6.97 -8.39 4.85
N SER A 64 7.45 -8.17 3.62
CA SER A 64 8.36 -7.10 3.25
C SER A 64 7.83 -6.37 2.02
N TYR A 65 8.09 -5.06 1.95
CA TYR A 65 7.69 -4.24 0.82
C TYR A 65 8.91 -3.69 0.10
N ASN A 66 9.11 -4.12 -1.14
CA ASN A 66 10.23 -3.68 -1.99
C ASN A 66 9.79 -2.61 -3.01
N PHE A 67 8.49 -2.34 -3.13
CA PHE A 67 7.96 -1.47 -4.17
C PHE A 67 8.16 0.01 -3.84
N SER A 68 8.65 0.76 -4.82
CA SER A 68 8.88 2.21 -4.82
C SER A 68 9.83 2.73 -3.73
N GLY A 69 11.09 2.98 -4.10
CA GLY A 69 12.00 3.87 -3.38
C GLY A 69 11.57 5.36 -3.36
N LYS A 70 10.32 5.67 -3.73
CA LYS A 70 9.75 7.03 -3.78
C LYS A 70 8.83 7.32 -2.59
N VAL A 71 8.07 6.33 -2.13
CA VAL A 71 7.24 6.44 -0.92
C VAL A 71 7.78 5.48 0.12
N LYS A 72 8.16 6.03 1.29
CA LYS A 72 8.60 5.23 2.42
C LYS A 72 7.41 4.50 3.01
N ASN A 73 7.24 3.23 2.61
CA ASN A 73 6.29 2.34 3.25
C ASN A 73 6.94 1.73 4.49
N GLU A 74 6.60 2.34 5.62
CA GLU A 74 7.25 2.13 6.91
C GLU A 74 6.45 1.22 7.83
N MET A 75 5.15 1.09 7.58
CA MET A 75 4.23 0.37 8.43
C MET A 75 3.33 -0.55 7.62
N ALA A 76 2.97 -1.69 8.20
CA ALA A 76 2.00 -2.63 7.66
C ALA A 76 0.82 -2.77 8.62
N LEU A 77 -0.39 -2.73 8.07
CA LEU A 77 -1.57 -3.28 8.73
C LEU A 77 -1.74 -4.73 8.30
N ILE A 78 -1.90 -5.64 9.25
CA ILE A 78 -1.94 -7.08 9.03
C ILE A 78 -3.37 -7.58 9.30
N LEU A 79 -3.97 -8.21 8.29
CA LEU A 79 -5.34 -8.73 8.28
C LEU A 79 -5.37 -10.12 7.63
N ASP A 80 -6.28 -10.99 8.06
CA ASP A 80 -6.52 -12.25 7.38
C ASP A 80 -7.59 -12.11 6.28
N THR A 81 -7.43 -12.82 5.15
CA THR A 81 -8.41 -12.81 4.05
C THR A 81 -9.82 -13.17 4.50
N ASP A 82 -9.97 -14.01 5.52
CA ASP A 82 -11.27 -14.45 6.02
C ASP A 82 -12.06 -13.30 6.69
N ALA A 83 -11.37 -12.21 7.05
CA ALA A 83 -11.96 -11.06 7.73
C ALA A 83 -12.42 -9.94 6.75
N ILE A 84 -12.02 -10.00 5.48
CA ILE A 84 -12.21 -8.90 4.51
C ILE A 84 -12.57 -9.41 3.12
N GLU A 85 -13.35 -8.63 2.37
CA GLU A 85 -13.67 -8.96 0.98
C GLU A 85 -12.52 -8.56 0.05
N VAL A 86 -11.69 -9.54 -0.31
CA VAL A 86 -10.51 -9.34 -1.18
C VAL A 86 -10.40 -10.43 -2.23
N GLN A 87 -9.68 -10.12 -3.31
CA GLN A 87 -9.37 -11.07 -4.36
C GLN A 87 -7.95 -10.90 -4.87
N LYS A 88 -7.32 -12.00 -5.29
CA LYS A 88 -6.02 -11.94 -5.94
C LYS A 88 -6.06 -11.09 -7.20
N TRP A 89 -5.02 -10.29 -7.41
CA TRP A 89 -4.89 -9.40 -8.56
C TRP A 89 -4.98 -10.14 -9.90
N HIS A 90 -4.38 -11.33 -10.02
CA HIS A 90 -4.44 -12.11 -11.26
C HIS A 90 -5.86 -12.53 -11.65
N TYR A 91 -6.79 -12.69 -10.69
CA TYR A 91 -8.19 -12.95 -11.00
C TYR A 91 -8.89 -11.69 -11.54
N VAL A 92 -8.61 -10.52 -10.97
CA VAL A 92 -9.11 -9.23 -11.51
C VAL A 92 -8.64 -9.02 -12.94
N LYS A 93 -7.37 -9.31 -13.24
CA LYS A 93 -6.86 -9.27 -14.62
C LYS A 93 -7.59 -10.25 -15.53
N LYS A 94 -7.86 -11.47 -15.07
CA LYS A 94 -8.58 -12.48 -15.84
C LYS A 94 -10.02 -12.06 -16.15
N GLU A 95 -10.71 -11.42 -15.21
CA GLU A 95 -12.05 -10.84 -15.41
C GLU A 95 -12.02 -9.74 -16.49
N ASN A 96 -10.94 -8.96 -16.54
CA ASN A 96 -10.76 -7.84 -17.46
C ASN A 96 -9.96 -8.17 -18.73
N LYS A 97 -9.74 -9.46 -19.03
CA LYS A 97 -8.87 -9.90 -20.14
C LYS A 97 -9.22 -9.32 -21.52
N ASN A 98 -10.47 -8.94 -21.73
CA ASN A 98 -10.98 -8.39 -22.98
C ASN A 98 -10.98 -6.85 -23.01
N ASN A 99 -10.62 -6.18 -21.91
CA ASN A 99 -10.46 -4.73 -21.83
C ASN A 99 -9.00 -4.38 -22.10
N SER A 100 -8.72 -3.88 -23.32
CA SER A 100 -7.35 -3.59 -23.77
C SER A 100 -6.66 -2.53 -22.92
N ASP A 101 -7.39 -1.50 -22.50
CA ASP A 101 -6.83 -0.38 -21.74
C ASP A 101 -6.47 -0.82 -20.33
N PHE A 102 -7.37 -1.57 -19.68
CA PHE A 102 -7.09 -2.23 -18.40
C PHE A 102 -5.84 -3.11 -18.50
N MET A 103 -5.81 -4.01 -19.49
CA MET A 103 -4.72 -4.98 -19.61
C MET A 103 -3.38 -4.32 -19.92
N LYS A 104 -3.36 -3.20 -20.66
CA LYS A 104 -2.15 -2.42 -20.92
C LYS A 104 -1.55 -1.91 -19.61
N ILE A 105 -2.33 -1.20 -18.80
CA ILE A 105 -1.87 -0.61 -17.54
C ILE A 105 -1.51 -1.71 -16.53
N ALA A 106 -2.38 -2.72 -16.36
CA ALA A 106 -2.13 -3.84 -15.45
C ALA A 106 -0.82 -4.57 -15.76
N ASN A 107 -0.52 -4.82 -17.04
CA ASN A 107 0.73 -5.49 -17.43
C ASN A 107 1.96 -4.59 -17.24
N GLU A 108 1.82 -3.27 -17.35
CA GLU A 108 2.91 -2.33 -17.06
C GLU A 108 3.24 -2.30 -15.57
N ASN A 109 2.22 -2.27 -14.72
CA ASN A 109 2.37 -2.36 -13.27
C ASN A 109 3.05 -3.67 -12.84
N ASP A 110 2.61 -4.81 -13.38
CA ASP A 110 3.24 -6.11 -13.10
C ASP A 110 4.72 -6.13 -13.50
N ARG A 111 5.06 -5.59 -14.68
CA ARG A 111 6.46 -5.50 -15.16
C ARG A 111 7.30 -4.58 -14.29
N LEU A 112 6.74 -3.48 -13.80
CA LEU A 112 7.42 -2.58 -12.88
C LEU A 112 7.70 -3.27 -11.54
N ALA A 113 6.71 -3.96 -10.96
CA ALA A 113 6.87 -4.71 -9.73
C ALA A 113 7.96 -5.78 -9.83
N ILE A 114 7.94 -6.59 -10.89
CA ILE A 114 8.97 -7.62 -11.12
C ILE A 114 10.36 -7.01 -11.25
N ARG A 115 10.51 -5.87 -11.93
CA ARG A 115 11.80 -5.15 -12.02
C ARG A 115 12.29 -4.63 -10.67
N MET A 116 11.38 -4.41 -9.73
CA MET A 116 11.67 -3.98 -8.36
C MET A 116 11.73 -5.16 -7.39
N GLU A 117 11.86 -6.39 -7.89
CA GLU A 117 11.95 -7.61 -7.07
C GLU A 117 10.71 -7.83 -6.17
N ASP A 118 9.53 -7.43 -6.65
CA ASP A 118 8.22 -7.73 -6.07
C ASP A 118 7.46 -8.74 -6.94
N ASP A 119 6.44 -9.41 -6.38
CA ASP A 119 5.68 -10.47 -7.04
C ASP A 119 4.18 -10.11 -7.15
N PRO A 120 3.69 -9.71 -8.35
CA PRO A 120 2.27 -9.45 -8.59
C PRO A 120 1.33 -10.62 -8.32
N TYR A 121 1.81 -11.87 -8.30
CA TYR A 121 0.98 -13.02 -7.92
C TYR A 121 0.69 -13.07 -6.42
N GLN A 122 1.47 -12.37 -5.60
CA GLN A 122 1.22 -12.21 -4.17
C GLN A 122 0.24 -11.07 -3.87
N TRP A 123 -0.11 -10.26 -4.85
CA TRP A 123 -0.98 -9.10 -4.65
C TRP A 123 -2.45 -9.47 -4.56
N TRP A 124 -3.13 -8.76 -3.67
CA TRP A 124 -4.56 -8.83 -3.43
C TRP A 124 -5.16 -7.44 -3.46
N VAL A 125 -6.43 -7.34 -3.84
CA VAL A 125 -7.16 -6.08 -3.89
C VAL A 125 -8.55 -6.22 -3.28
N SER A 126 -8.99 -5.17 -2.59
CA SER A 126 -10.41 -4.92 -2.35
C SER A 126 -10.90 -3.84 -3.31
N LYS A 127 -12.07 -4.09 -3.92
CA LYS A 127 -12.80 -3.11 -4.74
C LYS A 127 -13.59 -2.10 -3.89
N GLN A 128 -13.63 -2.29 -2.58
CA GLN A 128 -14.39 -1.47 -1.62
C GLN A 128 -13.47 -1.01 -0.46
N PRO A 129 -13.75 0.14 0.16
CA PRO A 129 -13.09 0.52 1.42
C PRO A 129 -13.32 -0.53 2.51
N ILE A 130 -12.34 -0.71 3.40
CA ILE A 130 -12.41 -1.68 4.50
C ILE A 130 -12.61 -0.93 5.81
N LYS A 131 -13.69 -1.24 6.53
CA LYS A 131 -13.92 -0.77 7.89
C LYS A 131 -13.16 -1.67 8.85
N LEU A 132 -12.33 -1.08 9.72
CA LEU A 132 -11.51 -1.81 10.68
C LEU A 132 -12.26 -2.11 12.00
N GLU A 133 -13.43 -1.49 12.21
CA GLU A 133 -14.24 -1.72 13.40
C GLU A 133 -14.71 -3.18 13.48
N GLY A 134 -14.40 -3.84 14.60
CA GLY A 134 -14.74 -5.25 14.83
C GLY A 134 -13.81 -6.25 14.14
N LEU A 135 -12.82 -5.79 13.36
CA LEU A 135 -11.80 -6.67 12.77
C LEU A 135 -10.65 -6.88 13.76
N ASN A 136 -10.12 -8.10 13.79
CA ASN A 136 -8.86 -8.38 14.46
C ASN A 136 -7.71 -8.06 13.49
N TYR A 137 -6.89 -7.06 13.82
CA TYR A 137 -5.75 -6.67 13.01
C TYR A 137 -4.52 -6.40 13.87
N GLN A 138 -3.34 -6.50 13.26
CA GLN A 138 -2.08 -6.13 13.89
C GLN A 138 -1.41 -5.01 13.09
N VAL A 139 -0.47 -4.31 13.70
CA VAL A 139 0.36 -3.32 13.03
C VAL A 139 1.82 -3.71 13.21
N ALA A 140 2.58 -3.72 12.12
CA ALA A 140 4.01 -3.96 12.12
C ALA A 140 4.77 -2.78 11.51
N MET A 141 6.03 -2.60 11.94
CA MET A 141 6.98 -1.68 11.31
C MET A 141 7.88 -2.46 10.35
N SER A 142 8.26 -1.83 9.25
CA SER A 142 9.25 -2.37 8.31
C SER A 142 10.60 -2.57 9.01
N ASN A 143 11.38 -3.53 8.54
CA ASN A 143 12.72 -3.80 9.08
C ASN A 143 13.61 -2.55 8.98
N TRP A 144 13.51 -1.81 7.87
CA TRP A 144 14.22 -0.56 7.69
C TRP A 144 13.89 0.49 8.76
N LEU A 145 12.61 0.69 9.09
CA LEU A 145 12.24 1.65 10.14
C LEU A 145 12.72 1.18 11.52
N ARG A 146 12.64 -0.13 11.80
CA ARG A 146 13.18 -0.71 13.05
C ARG A 146 14.68 -0.44 13.18
N GLU A 147 15.45 -0.76 12.15
CA GLU A 147 16.90 -0.53 12.11
C GLU A 147 17.26 0.95 12.24
N MET A 148 16.52 1.86 11.59
CA MET A 148 16.74 3.30 11.75
C MET A 148 16.52 3.77 13.19
N LEU A 149 15.42 3.35 13.82
CA LEU A 149 15.09 3.74 15.20
C LEU A 149 16.06 3.13 16.23
N GLU A 150 16.52 1.90 15.99
CA GLU A 150 17.52 1.24 16.84
C GLU A 150 18.91 1.87 16.72
N ASN A 151 19.20 2.55 15.61
CA ASN A 151 20.47 3.23 15.35
C ASN A 151 20.38 4.77 15.49
N GLU A 152 19.27 5.34 15.98
CA GLU A 152 19.23 6.76 16.34
C GLU A 152 20.13 6.99 17.57
N PRO A 153 21.16 7.86 17.49
CA PRO A 153 21.99 8.14 18.65
C PRO A 153 21.12 8.80 19.74
N GLU A 154 21.05 8.18 20.91
CA GLU A 154 20.43 8.75 22.10
C GLU A 154 21.05 10.14 22.37
N GLY A 155 20.27 11.22 22.20
CA GLY A 155 20.65 12.53 22.76
C GLY A 155 20.80 13.71 21.82
N ALA A 156 20.00 13.85 20.75
CA ALA A 156 19.77 15.17 20.14
C ALA A 156 18.71 15.98 20.90
N THR A 157 18.81 16.05 22.23
CA THR A 157 18.17 17.15 22.98
C THR A 157 18.94 18.41 22.65
N ASN A 158 18.36 19.26 21.79
CA ASN A 158 18.76 20.66 21.68
C ASN A 158 18.53 21.33 23.04
N SER A 159 19.51 21.24 23.94
CA SER A 159 19.67 22.19 25.03
C SER A 159 20.05 23.52 24.39
N LYS A 160 19.05 24.34 24.07
CA LYS A 160 19.26 25.79 23.99
C LYS A 160 19.53 26.26 25.43
N GLY A 161 20.80 26.18 25.82
CA GLY A 161 21.32 26.84 27.00
C GLY A 161 21.60 28.31 26.68
N ASN A 162 20.98 29.18 27.48
CA ASN A 162 21.21 30.60 27.76
C ASN A 162 21.59 31.55 26.62
#